data_AF-A0A8H6QKI9-F1
#
_entry.id   AF-A0A8H6QKI9-F1
#
_cell.length_a   1.000
_cell.length_b   1.000
_cell.length_c   1.000
_cell.angle_alpha   90.00
_cell.angle_beta   90.00
_cell.angle_gamma   90.00
#
_symmetry.space_group_name_H-M   'P 1'
#
loop_
_entity.id
_entity.type
_entity.pdbx_description
1 polymer ?
#
loop_
_entity_poly.entity_id
_entity_poly.type
_entity_poly.pdbx_seq_one_letter_code
_entity_poly.pdbx_strand_id
1 'polypeptide(L)'
;MVEAEVLSCAMLFAPDAFFHGQDAATQKNIVAWLRGMHGKDMPVNNWRWFRVFANLALVLVAGASYDEVREEMDADFGVLDGFYLGGGWSGDGPWLSPEEEVREREKGMRTGRWDAVGCGRQADYYSGSFAIQFSQLLYVRFASHLDRERAERYRAQAREFGGSFWRYFDRDGAAIPFGRSLTYRFACGAFFAALAVADIPDMPEPLTSIGAVKGFLLRHLRWWGAHSDDMFYPDGTMNIGYLYPNMYMAEDYNSPQSVYWSLKSLIVLLLPDSHPFWTTPEAPYPSTQAAVEIVPGPQQLLCNHPSGGHHFLLNPAQFVAWPMKASQAKYCKFAYSSAFAFSVPTGQLIQQLAPDSTLALSRDGCATWAVKWKAASVRFGTATVRGTGERMPDYAGSADGSVAGLAC
;
A
#
# COMPACT_ATOMS: atom_id res chain seq x y z
N MET A 1 -14.75 5.79 13.72
CA MET A 1 -14.21 4.41 13.51
C MET A 1 -12.76 4.51 13.10
N VAL A 2 -12.45 5.26 12.05
CA VAL A 2 -11.07 5.55 11.61
C VAL A 2 -10.23 6.17 12.73
N GLU A 3 -10.80 7.10 13.49
CA GLU A 3 -10.14 7.79 14.60
C GLU A 3 -9.79 6.84 15.75
N ALA A 4 -10.47 5.69 15.85
CA ALA A 4 -10.23 4.73 16.91
C ALA A 4 -8.86 4.09 16.79
N GLU A 5 -8.38 3.79 15.57
CA GLU A 5 -7.01 3.26 15.38
C GLU A 5 -5.96 4.26 15.86
N VAL A 6 -6.12 5.54 15.50
CA VAL A 6 -5.17 6.61 15.85
C VAL A 6 -5.12 6.81 17.37
N LEU A 7 -6.28 6.90 18.03
CA LEU A 7 -6.35 7.01 19.49
C LEU A 7 -5.76 5.77 20.16
N SER A 8 -6.06 4.58 19.64
CA SER A 8 -5.54 3.31 20.18
C SER A 8 -4.02 3.24 20.06
N CYS A 9 -3.45 3.65 18.93
CA CYS A 9 -2.00 3.75 18.77
C CYS A 9 -1.40 4.74 19.76
N ALA A 10 -2.01 5.92 19.92
CA ALA A 10 -1.55 6.91 20.89
C ALA A 10 -1.57 6.37 22.33
N MET A 11 -2.62 5.65 22.73
CA MET A 11 -2.70 4.96 24.01
C MET A 11 -1.62 3.88 24.16
N LEU A 12 -1.38 3.08 23.12
CA LEU A 12 -0.40 1.99 23.17
C LEU A 12 1.05 2.50 23.26
N PHE A 13 1.39 3.59 22.57
CA PHE A 13 2.74 4.17 22.59
C PHE A 13 2.99 5.10 23.78
N ALA A 14 1.98 5.85 24.22
CA ALA A 14 2.10 6.88 25.25
C ALA A 14 0.92 6.83 26.24
N PRO A 15 0.77 5.71 26.98
CA PRO A 15 -0.40 5.47 27.82
C PRO A 15 -0.58 6.51 28.91
N ASP A 16 0.51 7.04 29.48
CA ASP A 16 0.42 8.04 30.54
C ASP A 16 -0.10 9.39 30.03
N ALA A 17 0.26 9.76 28.79
CA ALA A 17 -0.22 11.00 28.18
C ALA A 17 -1.67 10.88 27.71
N PHE A 18 -2.04 9.74 27.12
CA PHE A 18 -3.33 9.57 26.43
C PHE A 18 -4.40 8.83 27.24
N PHE A 19 -4.05 8.21 28.38
CA PHE A 19 -5.02 7.47 29.18
C PHE A 19 -4.76 7.56 30.71
N HIS A 20 -3.64 7.06 31.24
CA HIS A 20 -3.45 6.96 32.69
C HIS A 20 -3.40 8.32 33.40
N GLY A 21 -2.88 9.36 32.74
CA GLY A 21 -2.84 10.73 33.28
C GLY A 21 -4.18 11.48 33.20
N GLN A 22 -5.19 10.91 32.55
CA GLN A 22 -6.52 11.52 32.43
C GLN A 22 -7.37 11.28 33.67
N ASP A 23 -8.35 12.14 33.93
CA ASP A 23 -9.30 11.93 35.03
C ASP A 23 -10.21 10.71 34.82
N ALA A 24 -10.83 10.24 35.90
CA ALA A 24 -11.66 9.03 35.87
C ALA A 24 -12.86 9.12 34.92
N ALA A 25 -13.43 10.32 34.74
CA ALA A 25 -14.55 10.52 33.81
C ALA A 25 -14.08 10.37 32.36
N THR A 26 -12.92 10.95 32.03
CA THR A 26 -12.29 10.87 30.71
C THR A 26 -11.86 9.45 30.38
N GLN A 27 -11.21 8.75 31.30
CA GLN A 27 -10.86 7.33 31.12
C GLN A 27 -12.11 6.48 30.84
N LYS A 28 -13.18 6.68 31.62
CA LYS A 28 -14.46 5.99 31.41
C LYS A 28 -15.06 6.29 30.03
N ASN A 29 -15.01 7.54 29.57
CA ASN A 29 -15.53 7.95 28.27
C ASN A 29 -14.72 7.33 27.12
N ILE A 30 -13.39 7.31 27.21
CA ILE A 30 -12.51 6.68 26.22
C ILE A 30 -12.84 5.19 26.11
N VAL A 31 -12.91 4.48 27.24
CA VAL A 31 -13.26 3.05 27.29
C VAL A 31 -14.64 2.80 26.68
N ALA A 32 -15.64 3.58 27.08
CA ALA A 32 -17.00 3.43 26.56
C ALA A 32 -17.07 3.69 25.04
N TRP A 33 -16.34 4.67 24.53
CA TRP A 33 -16.32 4.98 23.11
C TRP A 33 -15.62 3.89 22.28
N LEU A 34 -14.47 3.39 22.73
CA LEU A 34 -13.77 2.28 22.07
C LEU A 34 -14.60 0.99 22.07
N ARG A 35 -15.23 0.65 23.21
CA ARG A 35 -16.18 -0.47 23.32
C ARG A 35 -17.42 -0.30 22.44
N GLY A 36 -17.74 0.93 22.02
CA GLY A 36 -18.88 1.20 21.12
C GLY A 36 -18.78 0.51 19.75
N MET A 37 -17.60 0.00 19.38
CA MET A 37 -17.40 -0.80 18.17
C MET A 37 -17.75 -2.28 18.34
N HIS A 38 -17.89 -2.77 19.58
CA HIS A 38 -18.24 -4.15 19.86
C HIS A 38 -19.64 -4.49 19.33
N GLY A 39 -19.76 -5.64 18.69
CA GLY A 39 -21.03 -6.14 18.13
C GLY A 39 -21.55 -5.32 16.94
N LYS A 40 -20.73 -4.40 16.39
CA LYS A 40 -21.08 -3.68 15.17
C LYS A 40 -20.72 -4.50 13.94
N ASP A 41 -21.59 -4.43 12.94
CA ASP A 41 -21.28 -4.94 11.61
C ASP A 41 -20.18 -4.08 10.99
N MET A 42 -19.10 -4.75 10.59
CA MET A 42 -17.93 -4.12 9.99
C MET A 42 -17.85 -4.55 8.51
N PRO A 43 -17.35 -3.70 7.61
CA PRO A 43 -17.16 -4.10 6.22
C PRO A 43 -16.10 -5.21 6.10
N VAL A 44 -16.19 -5.99 5.02
CA VAL A 44 -15.22 -7.05 4.68
C VAL A 44 -14.01 -6.39 4.00
N ASN A 45 -13.25 -5.61 4.78
CA ASN A 45 -12.05 -4.91 4.31
C ASN A 45 -11.07 -4.69 5.46
N ASN A 46 -10.01 -3.92 5.21
CA ASN A 46 -8.96 -3.63 6.18
C ASN A 46 -9.42 -2.83 7.41
N TRP A 47 -10.61 -2.21 7.44
CA TRP A 47 -11.10 -1.43 8.60
C TRP A 47 -11.28 -2.28 9.86
N ARG A 48 -11.31 -3.61 9.69
CA ARG A 48 -11.24 -4.59 10.77
C ARG A 48 -10.03 -4.36 11.68
N TRP A 49 -8.91 -3.86 11.15
CA TRP A 49 -7.75 -3.46 11.95
C TRP A 49 -8.06 -2.34 12.96
N PHE A 50 -8.98 -1.42 12.64
CA PHE A 50 -9.35 -0.35 13.57
C PHE A 50 -9.98 -0.90 14.85
N ARG A 51 -10.82 -1.93 14.72
CA ARG A 51 -11.43 -2.61 15.86
C ARG A 51 -10.41 -3.47 16.61
N VAL A 52 -9.53 -4.17 15.90
CA VAL A 52 -8.41 -4.92 16.51
C VAL A 52 -7.56 -3.99 17.38
N PHE A 53 -7.14 -2.82 16.89
CA PHE A 53 -6.32 -1.89 17.67
C PHE A 53 -7.06 -1.27 18.85
N ALA A 54 -8.34 -0.97 18.71
CA ALA A 54 -9.16 -0.54 19.84
C ALA A 54 -9.26 -1.60 20.93
N ASN A 55 -9.43 -2.87 20.55
CA ASN A 55 -9.45 -3.97 21.49
C ASN A 55 -8.08 -4.16 22.16
N LEU A 56 -6.98 -4.02 21.43
CA LEU A 56 -5.64 -4.04 22.02
C LEU A 56 -5.43 -2.91 23.02
N ALA A 57 -5.85 -1.68 22.71
CA ALA A 57 -5.73 -0.56 23.66
C ALA A 57 -6.59 -0.77 24.91
N LEU A 58 -7.81 -1.34 24.76
CA LEU A 58 -8.65 -1.69 25.90
C LEU A 58 -7.98 -2.72 26.82
N VAL A 59 -7.34 -3.76 26.25
CA VAL A 59 -6.71 -4.84 27.01
C VAL A 59 -5.38 -4.37 27.63
N LEU A 60 -4.49 -3.79 26.81
CA LEU A 60 -3.11 -3.51 27.20
C LEU A 60 -2.95 -2.22 28.00
N VAL A 61 -3.90 -1.28 27.88
CA VAL A 61 -3.81 0.04 28.55
C VAL A 61 -4.97 0.25 29.52
N ALA A 62 -6.20 -0.05 29.12
CA ALA A 62 -7.37 0.18 29.97
C ALA A 62 -7.71 -0.96 30.94
N GLY A 63 -6.97 -2.08 30.90
CA GLY A 63 -7.13 -3.20 31.82
C GLY A 63 -8.38 -4.06 31.61
N ALA A 64 -8.98 -4.03 30.40
CA ALA A 64 -10.04 -4.97 30.03
C ALA A 64 -9.50 -6.41 29.94
N SER A 65 -10.32 -7.40 30.27
CA SER A 65 -9.91 -8.80 30.09
C SER A 65 -9.77 -9.13 28.60
N TYR A 66 -8.73 -9.86 28.22
CA TYR A 66 -8.57 -10.35 26.84
C TYR A 66 -9.74 -11.24 26.41
N ASP A 67 -10.32 -12.01 27.35
CA ASP A 67 -11.49 -12.86 27.09
C ASP A 67 -12.72 -12.05 26.62
N GLU A 68 -12.84 -10.77 27.02
CA GLU A 68 -13.96 -9.90 26.60
C GLU A 68 -13.91 -9.59 25.10
N VAL A 69 -12.71 -9.56 24.50
CA VAL A 69 -12.50 -9.10 23.13
C VAL A 69 -12.06 -10.21 22.17
N ARG A 70 -11.64 -11.36 22.70
CA ARG A 70 -11.02 -12.45 21.93
C ARG A 70 -11.90 -12.92 20.78
N GLU A 71 -13.17 -13.23 21.03
CA GLU A 71 -14.07 -13.77 19.99
C GLU A 71 -14.21 -12.79 18.81
N GLU A 72 -14.36 -11.50 19.09
CA GLU A 72 -14.51 -10.49 18.05
C GLU A 72 -13.19 -10.24 17.30
N MET A 73 -12.06 -10.24 18.02
CA MET A 73 -10.73 -10.14 17.41
C MET A 73 -10.44 -11.35 16.51
N ASP A 74 -10.77 -12.57 16.95
CA ASP A 74 -10.59 -13.80 16.17
C ASP A 74 -11.45 -13.78 14.89
N ALA A 75 -12.68 -13.29 14.98
CA ALA A 75 -13.54 -13.10 13.81
C ALA A 75 -12.96 -12.08 12.83
N ASP A 76 -12.42 -10.96 13.33
CA ASP A 76 -11.75 -9.96 12.49
C ASP A 76 -10.47 -10.52 11.85
N PHE A 77 -9.68 -11.28 12.61
CA PHE A 77 -8.51 -11.95 12.10
C PHE A 77 -8.84 -12.97 11.02
N GLY A 78 -9.91 -13.74 11.17
CA GLY A 78 -10.35 -14.68 10.14
C GLY A 78 -10.64 -14.00 8.79
N VAL A 79 -11.22 -12.79 8.83
CA VAL A 79 -11.44 -11.98 7.62
C VAL A 79 -10.12 -11.43 7.07
N LEU A 80 -9.28 -10.85 7.94
CA LEU A 80 -8.03 -10.20 7.57
C LEU A 80 -7.00 -11.20 7.00
N ASP A 81 -6.89 -12.38 7.59
CA ASP A 81 -6.02 -13.47 7.13
C ASP A 81 -6.41 -13.94 5.72
N GLY A 82 -7.71 -13.84 5.36
CA GLY A 82 -8.23 -14.18 4.04
C GLY A 82 -7.78 -13.24 2.91
N PHE A 83 -7.13 -12.11 3.22
CA PHE A 83 -6.61 -11.19 2.21
C PHE A 83 -5.18 -11.51 1.77
N TYR A 84 -4.52 -12.48 2.41
CA TYR A 84 -3.13 -12.81 2.13
C TYR A 84 -2.96 -13.46 0.74
N LEU A 85 -2.05 -12.90 -0.07
CA LEU A 85 -1.78 -13.33 -1.44
C LEU A 85 -0.51 -14.18 -1.59
N GLY A 86 0.32 -14.25 -0.54
CA GLY A 86 1.65 -14.84 -0.57
C GLY A 86 2.77 -13.83 -0.81
N GLY A 87 4.01 -14.20 -0.46
CA GLY A 87 5.18 -13.34 -0.60
C GLY A 87 5.09 -12.07 0.25
N GLY A 88 4.39 -12.13 1.39
CA GLY A 88 4.12 -10.98 2.24
C GLY A 88 3.06 -10.00 1.73
N TRP A 89 2.49 -10.20 0.53
CA TRP A 89 1.49 -9.28 -0.01
C TRP A 89 0.07 -9.62 0.46
N SER A 90 -0.74 -8.58 0.68
CA SER A 90 -2.16 -8.70 0.98
C SER A 90 -2.98 -7.83 0.04
N GLY A 91 -4.13 -8.35 -0.38
CA GLY A 91 -5.12 -7.58 -1.11
C GLY A 91 -5.71 -6.48 -0.22
N ASP A 92 -6.13 -5.36 -0.82
CA ASP A 92 -6.96 -4.37 -0.13
C ASP A 92 -8.42 -4.86 -0.09
N GLY A 93 -8.64 -5.93 0.67
CA GLY A 93 -9.89 -6.70 0.73
C GLY A 93 -9.82 -8.03 -0.03
N PRO A 94 -10.99 -8.70 -0.22
CA PRO A 94 -11.06 -9.97 -0.93
C PRO A 94 -10.48 -9.89 -2.34
N TRP A 95 -9.78 -10.96 -2.74
CA TRP A 95 -9.14 -11.08 -4.04
C TRP A 95 -9.95 -11.98 -4.98
N LEU A 96 -10.22 -11.50 -6.20
CA LEU A 96 -10.97 -12.29 -7.19
C LEU A 96 -10.16 -13.49 -7.69
N SER A 97 -10.56 -14.69 -7.27
CA SER A 97 -9.98 -15.95 -7.72
C SER A 97 -10.33 -16.28 -9.18
N PRO A 98 -9.55 -17.14 -9.87
CA PRO A 98 -9.90 -17.62 -11.21
C PRO A 98 -11.27 -18.32 -11.27
N GLU A 99 -11.63 -19.08 -10.23
CA GLU A 99 -12.90 -19.80 -10.17
C GLU A 99 -14.08 -18.83 -10.02
N GLU A 100 -13.92 -17.77 -9.23
CA GLU A 100 -14.91 -16.69 -9.13
C GLU A 100 -15.04 -15.91 -10.43
N GLU A 101 -13.93 -15.63 -11.11
CA GLU A 101 -13.94 -14.96 -12.42
C GLU A 101 -14.76 -15.76 -13.44
N VAL A 102 -14.58 -17.09 -13.49
CA VAL A 102 -15.38 -17.98 -14.34
C VAL A 102 -16.86 -17.91 -13.97
N ARG A 103 -17.20 -18.00 -12.68
CA ARG A 103 -18.60 -17.90 -12.21
C ARG A 103 -19.24 -16.55 -12.55
N GLU A 104 -18.51 -15.44 -12.35
CA GLU A 104 -18.97 -14.10 -12.73
C GLU A 104 -19.27 -14.04 -14.23
N ARG A 105 -18.37 -14.60 -15.05
CA ARG A 105 -18.50 -14.62 -16.51
C ARG A 105 -19.68 -15.47 -16.98
N GLU A 106 -19.85 -16.67 -16.45
CA GLU A 106 -20.99 -17.56 -16.76
C GLU A 106 -22.32 -16.92 -16.39
N LYS A 107 -22.40 -16.28 -15.20
CA LYS A 107 -23.57 -15.53 -14.78
C LYS A 107 -23.84 -14.35 -15.71
N GLY A 108 -22.82 -13.59 -16.09
CA GLY A 108 -22.94 -12.48 -17.03
C GLY A 108 -23.44 -12.93 -18.40
N MET A 109 -22.89 -14.02 -18.95
CA MET A 109 -23.36 -14.62 -20.20
C MET A 109 -24.81 -15.12 -20.12
N ARG A 110 -25.18 -15.79 -19.04
CA ARG A 110 -26.54 -16.32 -18.84
C ARG A 110 -27.59 -15.24 -18.65
N THR A 111 -27.24 -14.14 -17.98
CA THR A 111 -28.20 -13.10 -17.57
C THR A 111 -28.15 -11.83 -18.41
N GLY A 112 -27.09 -11.64 -19.22
CA GLY A 112 -26.80 -10.38 -19.91
C GLY A 112 -26.37 -9.23 -18.99
N ARG A 113 -26.27 -9.46 -17.67
CA ARG A 113 -25.96 -8.42 -16.67
C ARG A 113 -24.50 -8.46 -16.22
N TRP A 114 -23.83 -7.31 -16.34
CA TRP A 114 -22.42 -7.12 -16.00
C TRP A 114 -22.18 -6.01 -14.95
N ASP A 115 -23.26 -5.51 -14.35
CA ASP A 115 -23.32 -4.40 -13.41
C ASP A 115 -23.09 -4.79 -11.95
N ALA A 116 -22.99 -6.10 -11.67
CA ALA A 116 -22.73 -6.59 -10.32
C ALA A 116 -21.35 -6.13 -9.83
N VAL A 117 -21.34 -5.41 -8.71
CA VAL A 117 -20.11 -5.05 -8.00
C VAL A 117 -19.55 -6.32 -7.36
N GLY A 118 -18.43 -6.80 -7.89
CA GLY A 118 -17.75 -8.01 -7.44
C GLY A 118 -16.46 -7.71 -6.68
N CYS A 119 -15.63 -8.74 -6.50
CA CYS A 119 -14.29 -8.60 -5.94
C CYS A 119 -13.34 -8.04 -7.01
N GLY A 120 -12.34 -7.27 -6.59
CA GLY A 120 -11.26 -6.80 -7.46
C GLY A 120 -9.99 -7.61 -7.31
N ARG A 121 -8.92 -7.13 -7.93
CA ARG A 121 -7.54 -7.60 -7.78
C ARG A 121 -6.67 -6.39 -7.47
N GLN A 122 -6.77 -5.90 -6.24
CA GLN A 122 -6.08 -4.70 -5.77
C GLN A 122 -5.09 -5.04 -4.64
N ALA A 123 -3.83 -4.74 -4.85
CA ALA A 123 -2.74 -4.82 -3.87
C ALA A 123 -1.80 -3.64 -4.16
N ASP A 124 -1.81 -2.63 -3.30
CA ASP A 124 -1.19 -1.32 -3.52
C ASP A 124 -0.50 -0.81 -2.25
N TYR A 125 -0.08 0.47 -2.22
CA TYR A 125 0.51 1.04 -1.01
C TYR A 125 -0.46 1.12 0.17
N TYR A 126 -1.78 1.19 -0.08
CA TYR A 126 -2.75 1.23 1.00
C TYR A 126 -2.68 -0.08 1.78
N SER A 127 -2.87 -1.24 1.14
CA SER A 127 -2.73 -2.53 1.83
C SER A 127 -1.28 -2.82 2.24
N GLY A 128 -0.33 -2.55 1.34
CA GLY A 128 1.07 -2.95 1.50
C GLY A 128 1.91 -2.05 2.40
N SER A 129 1.57 -0.78 2.62
CA SER A 129 2.47 0.13 3.34
C SER A 129 1.86 0.80 4.56
N PHE A 130 0.64 1.34 4.44
CA PHE A 130 0.09 2.22 5.50
C PHE A 130 -1.26 1.76 6.08
N ALA A 131 -1.77 0.60 5.68
CA ALA A 131 -2.88 -0.09 6.35
C ALA A 131 -2.45 -1.49 6.84
N ILE A 132 -2.57 -2.55 6.03
CA ILE A 132 -2.47 -3.93 6.54
C ILE A 132 -1.07 -4.24 7.08
N GLN A 133 -0.01 -4.07 6.27
CA GLN A 133 1.37 -4.32 6.72
C GLN A 133 1.76 -3.45 7.93
N PHE A 134 1.36 -2.19 7.92
CA PHE A 134 1.57 -1.27 9.05
C PHE A 134 0.93 -1.80 10.33
N SER A 135 -0.35 -2.17 10.27
CA SER A 135 -1.13 -2.68 11.39
C SER A 135 -0.60 -4.06 11.86
N GLN A 136 -0.13 -4.93 10.95
CA GLN A 136 0.52 -6.20 11.30
C GLN A 136 1.84 -5.97 12.06
N LEU A 137 2.69 -5.05 11.61
CA LEU A 137 3.95 -4.72 12.28
C LEU A 137 3.72 -4.14 13.68
N LEU A 138 2.74 -3.24 13.82
CA LEU A 138 2.36 -2.73 15.14
C LEU A 138 1.73 -3.81 16.02
N TYR A 139 0.96 -4.74 15.45
CA TYR A 139 0.46 -5.90 16.19
C TYR A 139 1.61 -6.74 16.74
N VAL A 140 2.64 -7.03 15.92
CA VAL A 140 3.85 -7.72 16.37
C VAL A 140 4.49 -6.96 17.54
N ARG A 141 4.62 -5.64 17.44
CA ARG A 141 5.23 -4.80 18.48
C ARG A 141 4.53 -4.90 19.83
N PHE A 142 3.19 -4.84 19.84
CA PHE A 142 2.41 -4.73 21.08
C PHE A 142 1.86 -6.06 21.58
N ALA A 143 1.45 -6.95 20.69
CA ALA A 143 0.60 -8.10 21.02
C ALA A 143 1.30 -9.47 20.86
N SER A 144 2.62 -9.51 20.65
CA SER A 144 3.37 -10.78 20.55
C SER A 144 3.21 -11.73 21.74
N HIS A 145 2.95 -11.18 22.93
CA HIS A 145 2.76 -11.96 24.16
C HIS A 145 1.32 -12.48 24.31
N LEU A 146 0.35 -11.91 23.57
CA LEU A 146 -1.05 -12.34 23.56
C LEU A 146 -1.27 -13.48 22.55
N ASP A 147 -0.66 -13.38 21.37
CA ASP A 147 -0.75 -14.39 20.31
C ASP A 147 0.61 -14.53 19.60
N ARG A 148 1.43 -15.46 20.12
CA ARG A 148 2.78 -15.70 19.60
C ARG A 148 2.75 -16.27 18.19
N GLU A 149 1.81 -17.16 17.88
CA GLU A 149 1.74 -17.82 16.58
C GLU A 149 1.44 -16.80 15.46
N ARG A 150 0.44 -15.94 15.67
CA ARG A 150 0.12 -14.86 14.74
C ARG A 150 1.24 -13.86 14.59
N ALA A 151 1.89 -13.48 15.69
CA ALA A 151 3.02 -12.58 15.64
C ALA A 151 4.16 -13.17 14.78
N GLU A 152 4.49 -14.46 14.93
CA GLU A 152 5.48 -15.11 14.06
C GLU A 152 5.05 -15.15 12.59
N ARG A 153 3.75 -15.41 12.31
CA ARG A 153 3.23 -15.32 10.93
C ARG A 153 3.44 -13.92 10.34
N TYR A 154 3.12 -12.87 11.09
CA TYR A 154 3.29 -11.49 10.62
C TYR A 154 4.76 -11.09 10.48
N ARG A 155 5.68 -11.59 11.34
CA ARG A 155 7.13 -11.43 11.13
C ARG A 155 7.58 -12.05 9.81
N ALA A 156 7.14 -13.28 9.52
CA ALA A 156 7.47 -13.96 8.26
C ALA A 156 6.93 -13.19 7.05
N GLN A 157 5.67 -12.75 7.10
CA GLN A 157 5.07 -11.95 6.03
C GLN A 157 5.80 -10.62 5.83
N ALA A 158 6.22 -9.92 6.89
CA ALA A 158 6.99 -8.69 6.79
C ALA A 158 8.35 -8.90 6.10
N ARG A 159 9.04 -10.01 6.40
CA ARG A 159 10.30 -10.38 5.73
C ARG A 159 10.09 -10.60 4.24
N GLU A 160 9.09 -11.41 3.87
CA GLU A 160 8.78 -11.69 2.47
C GLU A 160 8.39 -10.41 1.71
N PHE A 161 7.54 -9.58 2.31
CA PHE A 161 7.10 -8.31 1.73
C PHE A 161 8.28 -7.36 1.53
N GLY A 162 9.12 -7.22 2.56
CA GLY A 162 10.32 -6.39 2.53
C GLY A 162 11.34 -6.80 1.47
N GLY A 163 11.34 -8.07 1.02
CA GLY A 163 12.21 -8.54 -0.07
C GLY A 163 11.86 -7.97 -1.45
N SER A 164 10.62 -7.50 -1.66
CA SER A 164 10.15 -7.00 -2.96
C SER A 164 9.64 -5.55 -2.93
N PHE A 165 9.03 -5.10 -1.82
CA PHE A 165 8.38 -3.79 -1.73
C PHE A 165 9.33 -2.60 -1.93
N TRP A 166 10.59 -2.73 -1.51
CA TRP A 166 11.60 -1.67 -1.70
C TRP A 166 11.78 -1.25 -3.16
N ARG A 167 11.49 -2.16 -4.11
CA ARG A 167 11.57 -1.91 -5.55
C ARG A 167 10.50 -0.95 -6.06
N TYR A 168 9.54 -0.52 -5.25
CA TYR A 168 8.57 0.50 -5.63
C TYR A 168 9.12 1.93 -5.49
N PHE A 169 10.33 2.07 -4.94
CA PHE A 169 11.04 3.33 -4.74
C PHE A 169 12.31 3.38 -5.58
N ASP A 170 12.54 4.50 -6.25
CA ASP A 170 13.80 4.73 -6.93
C ASP A 170 14.96 5.04 -5.96
N ARG A 171 16.15 5.22 -6.52
CA ARG A 171 17.37 5.49 -5.74
C ARG A 171 17.33 6.82 -4.97
N ASP A 172 16.54 7.77 -5.44
CA ASP A 172 16.44 9.13 -4.90
C ASP A 172 15.29 9.21 -3.87
N GLY A 173 14.41 8.20 -3.82
CA GLY A 173 13.31 8.06 -2.88
C GLY A 173 11.93 8.28 -3.50
N ALA A 174 11.82 8.51 -4.81
CA ALA A 174 10.54 8.69 -5.49
C ALA A 174 9.76 7.37 -5.52
N ALA A 175 8.50 7.41 -5.09
CA ALA A 175 7.59 6.25 -5.18
C ALA A 175 6.89 6.24 -6.55
N ILE A 176 6.66 5.06 -7.11
CA ILE A 176 5.79 4.93 -8.29
C ILE A 176 4.33 5.20 -7.87
N PRO A 177 3.60 6.17 -8.43
CA PRO A 177 2.24 6.47 -8.00
C PRO A 177 1.24 5.43 -8.53
N PHE A 178 0.81 4.52 -7.66
CA PHE A 178 -0.09 3.41 -8.01
C PHE A 178 -1.14 3.16 -6.93
N GLY A 179 -2.38 2.92 -7.32
CA GLY A 179 -3.48 2.55 -6.44
C GLY A 179 -4.27 3.72 -5.85
N ARG A 180 -5.07 3.42 -4.82
CA ARG A 180 -5.92 4.40 -4.13
C ARG A 180 -5.16 5.17 -3.05
N SER A 181 -5.79 6.21 -2.53
CA SER A 181 -5.30 6.99 -1.40
C SER A 181 -3.91 7.59 -1.61
N LEU A 182 -3.52 7.80 -2.86
CA LEU A 182 -2.26 8.46 -3.21
C LEU A 182 -2.16 9.88 -2.62
N THR A 183 -3.29 10.48 -2.24
CA THR A 183 -3.30 11.75 -1.50
C THR A 183 -2.68 11.68 -0.11
N TYR A 184 -2.34 10.49 0.37
CA TYR A 184 -1.58 10.30 1.61
C TYR A 184 -0.06 10.35 1.35
N ARG A 185 0.37 10.49 0.09
CA ARG A 185 1.70 10.96 -0.32
C ARG A 185 2.83 10.13 0.29
N PHE A 186 3.56 10.71 1.25
CA PHE A 186 4.68 10.08 1.91
C PHE A 186 4.29 8.91 2.82
N ALA A 187 3.00 8.63 3.03
CA ALA A 187 2.52 7.37 3.60
C ALA A 187 3.02 6.14 2.83
N CYS A 188 3.39 6.28 1.54
CA CYS A 188 4.00 5.19 0.78
C CYS A 188 5.22 4.59 1.51
N GLY A 189 5.99 5.38 2.27
CA GLY A 189 7.12 4.91 3.07
C GLY A 189 6.78 4.34 4.46
N ALA A 190 5.50 4.24 4.84
CA ALA A 190 5.09 3.89 6.20
C ALA A 190 5.52 2.47 6.62
N PHE A 191 5.63 1.52 5.68
CA PHE A 191 6.20 0.20 5.95
C PHE A 191 7.59 0.29 6.56
N PHE A 192 8.50 1.10 6.00
CA PHE A 192 9.86 1.25 6.53
C PHE A 192 9.85 1.85 7.93
N ALA A 193 8.96 2.81 8.18
CA ALA A 193 8.80 3.43 9.49
C ALA A 193 8.27 2.43 10.53
N ALA A 194 7.22 1.67 10.18
CA ALA A 194 6.68 0.63 11.05
C ALA A 194 7.67 -0.51 11.28
N LEU A 195 8.47 -0.87 10.28
CA LEU A 195 9.50 -1.90 10.38
C LEU A 195 10.58 -1.51 11.40
N ALA A 196 11.03 -0.25 11.38
CA ALA A 196 11.96 0.29 12.37
C ALA A 196 11.37 0.31 13.80
N VAL A 197 10.06 0.48 13.93
CA VAL A 197 9.36 0.49 15.23
C VAL A 197 9.05 -0.91 15.76
N ALA A 198 8.78 -1.87 14.88
CA ALA A 198 8.44 -3.23 15.24
C ALA A 198 9.66 -4.11 15.56
N ASP A 199 10.86 -3.70 15.11
CA ASP A 199 12.14 -4.37 15.32
C ASP A 199 12.10 -5.86 14.90
N ILE A 200 11.76 -6.08 13.62
CA ILE A 200 11.64 -7.44 13.07
C ILE A 200 13.04 -8.02 12.82
N PRO A 201 13.41 -9.15 13.46
CA PRO A 201 14.73 -9.75 13.27
C PRO A 201 14.85 -10.43 11.90
N ASP A 202 16.08 -10.64 11.44
CA ASP A 202 16.41 -11.45 10.25
C ASP A 202 15.70 -10.99 8.95
N MET A 203 15.60 -9.68 8.74
CA MET A 203 15.10 -9.13 7.48
C MET A 203 16.04 -9.49 6.31
N PRO A 204 15.51 -9.83 5.12
CA PRO A 204 16.32 -10.12 3.95
C PRO A 204 16.96 -8.86 3.36
N GLU A 205 17.95 -9.05 2.49
CA GLU A 205 18.49 -7.97 1.67
C GLU A 205 17.37 -7.29 0.83
N PRO A 206 17.37 -5.96 0.69
CA PRO A 206 18.39 -5.00 1.17
C PRO A 206 18.12 -4.44 2.58
N LEU A 207 17.16 -4.99 3.32
CA LEU A 207 16.67 -4.45 4.59
C LEU A 207 17.30 -5.12 5.82
N THR A 208 18.49 -5.72 5.69
CA THR A 208 19.18 -6.51 6.72
C THR A 208 19.62 -5.72 7.95
N SER A 209 19.61 -4.39 7.90
CA SER A 209 20.04 -3.53 9.01
C SER A 209 19.12 -2.33 9.21
N ILE A 210 19.09 -1.80 10.44
CA ILE A 210 18.34 -0.57 10.75
C ILE A 210 18.84 0.63 9.93
N GLY A 211 20.13 0.67 9.58
CA GLY A 211 20.71 1.68 8.68
C GLY A 211 20.13 1.61 7.27
N ALA A 212 19.83 0.41 6.77
CA ALA A 212 19.17 0.23 5.48
C ALA A 212 17.69 0.64 5.51
N VAL A 213 16.95 0.20 6.53
CA VAL A 213 15.56 0.62 6.75
C VAL A 213 15.46 2.15 6.86
N LYS A 214 16.34 2.76 7.67
CA LYS A 214 16.48 4.22 7.79
C LYS A 214 16.80 4.87 6.44
N GLY A 215 17.73 4.31 5.67
CA GLY A 215 18.10 4.82 4.35
C GLY A 215 16.91 4.90 3.40
N PHE A 216 16.08 3.86 3.31
CA PHE A 216 14.88 3.87 2.46
C PHE A 216 13.86 4.91 2.94
N LEU A 217 13.56 4.93 4.24
CA LEU A 217 12.61 5.89 4.81
C LEU A 217 13.06 7.34 4.59
N LEU A 218 14.30 7.67 4.96
CA LEU A 218 14.77 9.06 4.92
C LEU A 218 15.03 9.55 3.49
N ARG A 219 15.43 8.69 2.55
CA ARG A 219 15.44 9.05 1.12
C ARG A 219 14.04 9.44 0.64
N HIS A 220 13.04 8.62 0.96
CA HIS A 220 11.66 8.90 0.59
C HIS A 220 11.14 10.21 1.18
N LEU A 221 11.38 10.46 2.46
CA LEU A 221 10.97 11.70 3.12
C LEU A 221 11.71 12.92 2.56
N ARG A 222 13.01 12.81 2.25
CA ARG A 222 13.77 13.90 1.61
C ARG A 222 13.27 14.19 0.20
N TRP A 223 12.94 13.15 -0.57
CA TRP A 223 12.34 13.33 -1.89
C TRP A 223 11.03 14.14 -1.79
N TRP A 224 10.13 13.75 -0.89
CA TRP A 224 8.90 14.52 -0.67
C TRP A 224 9.16 15.93 -0.18
N GLY A 225 10.11 16.12 0.76
CA GLY A 225 10.50 17.44 1.24
C GLY A 225 10.96 18.36 0.11
N ALA A 226 11.76 17.84 -0.83
CA ALA A 226 12.25 18.57 -2.00
C ALA A 226 11.18 18.85 -3.08
N HIS A 227 10.01 18.21 -3.00
CA HIS A 227 8.93 18.33 -4.00
C HIS A 227 7.59 18.72 -3.35
N SER A 228 7.63 19.49 -2.26
CA SER A 228 6.46 19.80 -1.42
C SER A 228 5.88 21.21 -1.60
N ASP A 229 6.44 22.01 -2.51
CA ASP A 229 6.08 23.43 -2.69
C ASP A 229 4.57 23.66 -2.85
N ASP A 230 3.89 22.75 -3.57
CA ASP A 230 2.45 22.85 -3.85
C ASP A 230 1.59 21.91 -2.96
N MET A 231 2.12 21.36 -1.87
CA MET A 231 1.39 20.42 -1.00
C MET A 231 0.57 21.10 0.10
N PHE A 232 0.84 22.37 0.38
CA PHE A 232 0.23 23.12 1.48
C PHE A 232 -0.64 24.26 0.94
N TYR A 233 -1.78 24.48 1.59
CA TYR A 233 -2.53 25.72 1.43
C TYR A 233 -1.76 26.88 2.09
N PRO A 234 -2.09 28.16 1.79
CA PRO A 234 -1.43 29.31 2.40
C PRO A 234 -1.50 29.36 3.93
N ASP A 235 -2.43 28.63 4.56
CA ASP A 235 -2.55 28.50 6.01
C ASP A 235 -1.65 27.41 6.61
N GLY A 236 -0.86 26.72 5.80
CA GLY A 236 0.04 25.63 6.20
C GLY A 236 -0.61 24.26 6.31
N THR A 237 -1.91 24.12 6.01
CA THR A 237 -2.59 22.82 6.01
C THR A 237 -2.35 22.05 4.71
N MET A 238 -2.28 20.71 4.79
CA MET A 238 -2.08 19.89 3.59
C MET A 238 -3.34 19.87 2.71
N ASN A 239 -3.17 20.02 1.39
CA ASN A 239 -4.27 19.93 0.42
C ASN A 239 -4.51 18.48 -0.05
N ILE A 240 -5.64 18.22 -0.72
CA ILE A 240 -5.90 16.94 -1.40
C ILE A 240 -5.27 16.99 -2.80
N GLY A 241 -4.47 15.99 -3.14
CA GLY A 241 -3.72 15.96 -4.41
C GLY A 241 -2.58 14.94 -4.37
N TYR A 242 -1.52 15.18 -5.14
CA TYR A 242 -0.28 14.39 -5.07
C TYR A 242 0.90 15.33 -4.79
N LEU A 243 1.62 15.78 -5.82
CA LEU A 243 2.64 16.83 -5.70
C LEU A 243 2.01 18.24 -5.63
N TYR A 244 0.81 18.40 -6.20
CA TYR A 244 0.06 19.65 -6.28
C TYR A 244 -1.43 19.38 -5.95
N PRO A 245 -2.24 20.42 -5.67
CA PRO A 245 -3.64 20.26 -5.34
C PRO A 245 -4.41 19.68 -6.54
N ASN A 246 -5.14 18.58 -6.32
CA ASN A 246 -5.94 17.95 -7.36
C ASN A 246 -7.17 17.21 -6.78
N MET A 247 -8.31 17.90 -6.74
CA MET A 247 -9.57 17.34 -6.23
C MET A 247 -10.17 16.22 -7.12
N TYR A 248 -9.69 16.04 -8.36
CA TYR A 248 -10.10 14.89 -9.16
C TYR A 248 -9.54 13.57 -8.61
N MET A 249 -8.46 13.62 -7.83
CA MET A 249 -7.87 12.44 -7.19
C MET A 249 -8.64 11.97 -5.94
N ALA A 250 -9.50 12.81 -5.37
CA ALA A 250 -10.22 12.50 -4.14
C ALA A 250 -11.06 11.21 -4.28
N GLU A 251 -11.07 10.38 -3.24
CA GLU A 251 -12.05 9.32 -3.04
C GLU A 251 -13.24 9.79 -2.20
N ASP A 252 -14.37 9.07 -2.27
CA ASP A 252 -15.64 9.45 -1.65
C ASP A 252 -15.58 9.56 -0.11
N TYR A 253 -14.56 8.97 0.51
CA TYR A 253 -14.32 9.02 1.95
C TYR A 253 -13.27 10.07 2.35
N ASN A 254 -12.64 10.78 1.41
CA ASN A 254 -11.65 11.78 1.76
C ASN A 254 -12.31 13.00 2.41
N SER A 255 -11.70 13.47 3.48
CA SER A 255 -11.95 14.74 4.14
C SER A 255 -10.68 15.59 4.16
N PRO A 256 -10.75 16.88 4.55
CA PRO A 256 -9.54 17.70 4.76
C PRO A 256 -8.54 17.10 5.75
N GLN A 257 -8.96 16.17 6.61
CA GLN A 257 -8.09 15.49 7.57
C GLN A 257 -7.44 14.23 7.01
N SER A 258 -7.97 13.65 5.93
CA SER A 258 -7.47 12.37 5.40
C SER A 258 -6.01 12.43 4.96
N VAL A 259 -5.54 13.59 4.48
CA VAL A 259 -4.15 13.79 4.02
C VAL A 259 -3.10 13.63 5.13
N TYR A 260 -3.50 13.72 6.39
CA TYR A 260 -2.61 13.51 7.55
C TYR A 260 -2.32 12.03 7.83
N TRP A 261 -2.95 11.09 7.11
CA TRP A 261 -2.48 9.70 7.05
C TRP A 261 -1.04 9.57 6.56
N SER A 262 -0.56 10.57 5.83
CA SER A 262 0.86 10.74 5.48
C SER A 262 1.80 10.61 6.69
N LEU A 263 1.37 11.09 7.87
CA LEU A 263 2.16 11.07 9.10
C LEU A 263 2.47 9.66 9.62
N LYS A 264 1.86 8.59 9.09
CA LYS A 264 2.23 7.20 9.44
C LYS A 264 3.71 6.92 9.20
N SER A 265 4.32 7.56 8.20
CA SER A 265 5.77 7.44 7.93
C SER A 265 6.66 8.13 8.96
N LEU A 266 6.08 8.92 9.88
CA LEU A 266 6.77 9.58 10.97
C LEU A 266 6.63 8.84 12.31
N ILE A 267 6.04 7.63 12.32
CA ILE A 267 5.88 6.85 13.55
C ILE A 267 7.21 6.52 14.25
N VAL A 268 8.33 6.58 13.53
CA VAL A 268 9.69 6.49 14.10
C VAL A 268 9.99 7.56 15.14
N LEU A 269 9.27 8.68 15.16
CA LEU A 269 9.38 9.70 16.22
C LEU A 269 8.94 9.20 17.60
N LEU A 270 8.26 8.05 17.66
CA LEU A 270 7.89 7.39 18.92
C LEU A 270 9.02 6.50 19.48
N LEU A 271 10.13 6.33 18.75
CA LEU A 271 11.31 5.62 19.24
C LEU A 271 12.02 6.45 20.31
N PRO A 272 12.57 5.83 21.37
CA PRO A 272 13.29 6.54 22.41
C PRO A 272 14.57 7.19 21.85
N ASP A 273 15.05 8.27 22.47
CA ASP A 273 16.27 8.98 22.07
C ASP A 273 17.51 8.08 22.00
N SER A 274 17.53 6.99 22.79
CA SER A 274 18.59 5.99 22.81
C SER A 274 18.52 4.95 21.70
N HIS A 275 17.46 4.96 20.87
CA HIS A 275 17.26 3.93 19.87
C HIS A 275 18.35 3.98 18.77
N PRO A 276 18.91 2.84 18.32
CA PRO A 276 19.96 2.81 17.30
C PRO A 276 19.57 3.46 15.97
N PHE A 277 18.28 3.58 15.66
CA PHE A 277 17.78 4.32 14.50
C PHE A 277 18.35 5.74 14.41
N TRP A 278 18.51 6.44 15.54
CA TRP A 278 19.01 7.82 15.55
C TRP A 278 20.50 7.91 15.24
N THR A 279 21.31 7.00 15.79
CA THR A 279 22.77 7.04 15.70
C THR A 279 23.34 6.25 14.52
N THR A 280 22.63 5.25 14.00
CA THR A 280 23.11 4.42 12.90
C THR A 280 23.14 5.23 11.59
N PRO A 281 24.26 5.23 10.84
CA PRO A 281 24.34 5.86 9.52
C PRO A 281 23.33 5.24 8.53
N GLU A 282 22.84 6.04 7.60
CA GLU A 282 22.02 5.55 6.49
C GLU A 282 22.85 4.67 5.56
N ALA A 283 22.36 3.46 5.27
CA ALA A 283 22.97 2.62 4.24
C ALA A 283 22.59 3.14 2.83
N PRO A 284 23.47 2.97 1.82
CA PRO A 284 23.18 3.39 0.45
C PRO A 284 22.02 2.60 -0.17
N TYR A 285 21.47 3.11 -1.27
CA TYR A 285 20.55 2.34 -2.10
C TYR A 285 21.30 1.17 -2.78
N PRO A 286 20.70 -0.02 -2.97
CA PRO A 286 21.36 -1.15 -3.60
C PRO A 286 21.97 -0.81 -4.97
N SER A 287 23.27 -1.06 -5.15
CA SER A 287 23.99 -0.75 -6.40
C SER A 287 23.87 -1.85 -7.45
N THR A 288 23.63 -3.09 -7.03
CA THR A 288 23.44 -4.25 -7.90
C THR A 288 22.04 -4.82 -7.71
N GLN A 289 21.24 -4.79 -8.77
CA GLN A 289 19.89 -5.34 -8.76
C GLN A 289 19.52 -5.86 -10.16
N ALA A 290 18.67 -6.87 -10.20
CA ALA A 290 18.02 -7.24 -11.46
C ALA A 290 17.27 -6.02 -12.02
N ALA A 291 17.45 -5.77 -13.32
CA ALA A 291 16.81 -4.65 -14.00
C ALA A 291 15.29 -4.80 -14.10
N VAL A 292 14.80 -6.04 -14.10
CA VAL A 292 13.38 -6.38 -14.13
C VAL A 292 13.12 -7.43 -13.04
N GLU A 293 12.07 -7.23 -12.26
CA GLU A 293 11.62 -8.15 -11.21
C GLU A 293 10.11 -8.39 -11.35
N ILE A 294 9.69 -9.65 -11.25
CA ILE A 294 8.26 -9.98 -11.13
C ILE A 294 7.92 -9.96 -9.64
N VAL A 295 6.87 -9.25 -9.26
CA VAL A 295 6.31 -9.27 -7.90
C VAL A 295 5.01 -10.08 -7.97
N PRO A 296 5.00 -11.36 -7.55
CA PRO A 296 3.89 -12.27 -7.83
C PRO A 296 2.58 -11.89 -7.14
N GLY A 297 2.63 -11.43 -5.89
CA GLY A 297 1.46 -11.05 -5.09
C GLY A 297 0.55 -10.03 -5.80
N PRO A 298 1.05 -8.83 -6.14
CA PRO A 298 0.30 -7.85 -6.92
C PRO A 298 0.26 -8.17 -8.43
N GLN A 299 0.96 -9.21 -8.90
CA GLN A 299 1.06 -9.59 -10.31
C GLN A 299 1.57 -8.44 -11.18
N GLN A 300 2.73 -7.91 -10.81
CA GLN A 300 3.34 -6.71 -11.41
C GLN A 300 4.78 -6.99 -11.84
N LEU A 301 5.29 -6.23 -12.82
CA LEU A 301 6.73 -6.22 -13.14
C LEU A 301 7.32 -4.86 -12.80
N LEU A 302 8.38 -4.84 -12.00
CA LEU A 302 9.12 -3.64 -11.64
C LEU A 302 10.36 -3.56 -12.52
N CYS A 303 10.56 -2.40 -13.13
CA CYS A 303 11.63 -2.12 -14.08
C CYS A 303 12.49 -0.97 -13.55
N ASN A 304 13.76 -1.26 -13.25
CA ASN A 304 14.74 -0.30 -12.75
C ASN A 304 16.12 -0.56 -13.38
N HIS A 305 16.22 -0.42 -14.70
CA HIS A 305 17.45 -0.72 -15.43
C HIS A 305 18.54 0.32 -15.10
N PRO A 306 19.73 -0.09 -14.59
CA PRO A 306 20.78 0.86 -14.19
C PRO A 306 21.23 1.82 -15.31
N SER A 307 21.24 1.37 -16.57
CA SER A 307 21.55 2.22 -17.73
C SER A 307 20.35 2.95 -18.32
N GLY A 308 19.11 2.59 -17.93
CA GLY A 308 17.89 3.10 -18.55
C GLY A 308 17.43 4.45 -17.98
N GLY A 309 17.93 4.83 -16.80
CA GLY A 309 17.60 6.12 -16.16
C GLY A 309 16.12 6.30 -15.82
N HIS A 310 15.32 5.23 -15.87
CA HIS A 310 13.87 5.29 -15.68
C HIS A 310 13.37 4.13 -14.84
N HIS A 311 12.65 4.47 -13.76
CA HIS A 311 12.07 3.53 -12.83
C HIS A 311 10.55 3.52 -12.96
N PHE A 312 10.01 2.36 -13.34
CA PHE A 312 8.59 2.19 -13.65
C PHE A 312 8.08 0.78 -13.37
N LEU A 313 6.77 0.66 -13.35
CA LEU A 313 5.98 -0.53 -13.04
C LEU A 313 5.13 -0.88 -14.27
N LEU A 314 5.10 -2.14 -14.67
CA LEU A 314 4.10 -2.69 -15.59
C LEU A 314 2.99 -3.42 -14.85
N ASN A 315 1.76 -3.13 -15.24
CA ASN A 315 0.57 -3.51 -14.49
C ASN A 315 -0.46 -4.25 -15.36
N PRO A 316 -0.29 -5.57 -15.54
CA PRO A 316 -1.19 -6.38 -16.35
C PRO A 316 -2.47 -6.78 -15.62
N ALA A 317 -2.42 -7.01 -14.29
CA ALA A 317 -3.48 -7.72 -13.57
C ALA A 317 -4.44 -6.83 -12.77
N GLN A 318 -3.97 -5.69 -12.26
CA GLN A 318 -4.69 -5.01 -11.18
C GLN A 318 -5.94 -4.30 -11.69
N PHE A 319 -6.99 -4.34 -10.86
CA PHE A 319 -8.21 -3.56 -11.04
C PHE A 319 -9.03 -3.52 -9.76
N VAL A 320 -9.88 -2.49 -9.65
CA VAL A 320 -10.89 -2.38 -8.58
C VAL A 320 -12.28 -2.53 -9.20
N ALA A 321 -13.10 -3.39 -8.58
CA ALA A 321 -14.46 -3.66 -9.02
C ALA A 321 -15.51 -2.77 -8.34
N TRP A 322 -15.25 -2.25 -7.13
CA TRP A 322 -16.16 -1.32 -6.47
C TRP A 322 -16.12 0.07 -7.14
N PRO A 323 -17.24 0.82 -7.14
CA PRO A 323 -17.28 2.14 -7.75
C PRO A 323 -16.41 3.11 -6.94
N MET A 324 -15.26 3.47 -7.49
CA MET A 324 -14.35 4.47 -6.93
C MET A 324 -13.97 5.46 -8.03
N LYS A 325 -13.88 6.74 -7.66
CA LYS A 325 -13.46 7.80 -8.58
C LYS A 325 -12.10 7.46 -9.21
N ALA A 326 -12.06 7.54 -10.54
CA ALA A 326 -10.87 7.31 -11.36
C ALA A 326 -10.19 5.94 -11.15
N SER A 327 -10.95 4.89 -10.83
CA SER A 327 -10.40 3.54 -10.59
C SER A 327 -9.54 3.01 -11.74
N GLN A 328 -9.91 3.28 -12.99
CA GLN A 328 -9.13 2.86 -14.15
C GLN A 328 -7.76 3.56 -14.23
N ALA A 329 -7.70 4.86 -13.91
CA ALA A 329 -6.42 5.56 -13.88
C ALA A 329 -5.52 5.14 -12.71
N LYS A 330 -6.13 4.75 -11.58
CA LYS A 330 -5.42 4.32 -10.35
C LYS A 330 -4.92 2.88 -10.42
N TYR A 331 -5.64 1.99 -11.12
CA TYR A 331 -5.33 0.56 -11.12
C TYR A 331 -5.18 -0.08 -12.50
N CYS A 332 -5.59 0.56 -13.59
CA CYS A 332 -5.73 -0.13 -14.88
C CYS A 332 -4.82 0.40 -15.99
N LYS A 333 -4.01 1.44 -15.76
CA LYS A 333 -2.94 1.80 -16.72
C LYS A 333 -1.97 0.62 -16.89
N PHE A 334 -1.38 0.50 -18.08
CA PHE A 334 -0.40 -0.53 -18.39
C PHE A 334 0.95 -0.27 -17.74
N ALA A 335 1.29 1.00 -17.51
CA ALA A 335 2.54 1.39 -16.86
C ALA A 335 2.35 2.61 -15.94
N TYR A 336 3.12 2.65 -14.86
CA TYR A 336 3.23 3.76 -13.91
C TYR A 336 4.70 4.09 -13.69
N SER A 337 5.03 5.37 -13.54
CA SER A 337 6.43 5.80 -13.43
C SER A 337 6.63 6.67 -12.20
N SER A 338 7.76 6.46 -11.52
CA SER A 338 8.22 7.34 -10.43
C SER A 338 8.71 8.72 -10.91
N ALA A 339 9.03 8.87 -12.21
CA ALA A 339 9.58 10.11 -12.77
C ALA A 339 8.50 11.09 -13.26
N PHE A 340 7.28 10.62 -13.51
CA PHE A 340 6.20 11.43 -14.09
C PHE A 340 5.05 11.63 -13.11
N ALA A 341 4.46 12.81 -13.15
CA ALA A 341 3.31 13.13 -12.33
C ALA A 341 2.11 12.22 -12.64
N PHE A 342 1.34 11.91 -11.60
CA PHE A 342 0.15 11.09 -11.72
C PHE A 342 -1.08 11.94 -12.07
N SER A 343 -1.74 11.61 -13.17
CA SER A 343 -2.98 12.26 -13.60
C SER A 343 -4.16 11.30 -13.63
N VAL A 344 -5.34 11.85 -13.34
CA VAL A 344 -6.64 11.18 -13.37
C VAL A 344 -7.61 11.92 -14.29
N PRO A 345 -8.60 11.23 -14.89
CA PRO A 345 -9.59 11.86 -15.75
C PRO A 345 -10.35 13.01 -15.07
N THR A 346 -10.60 14.10 -15.79
CA THR A 346 -11.44 15.21 -15.35
C THR A 346 -12.85 15.19 -15.97
N GLY A 347 -13.07 14.29 -16.93
CA GLY A 347 -14.31 14.16 -17.70
C GLY A 347 -14.23 13.00 -18.69
N GLN A 348 -15.20 12.93 -19.61
CA GLN A 348 -15.38 11.79 -20.52
C GLN A 348 -14.81 12.01 -21.93
N LEU A 349 -14.55 13.26 -22.32
CA LEU A 349 -13.94 13.57 -23.61
C LEU A 349 -12.49 13.08 -23.66
N ILE A 350 -11.97 12.78 -24.85
CA ILE A 350 -10.59 12.27 -24.99
C ILE A 350 -9.55 13.22 -24.38
N GLN A 351 -9.77 14.54 -24.49
CA GLN A 351 -8.89 15.57 -23.90
C GLN A 351 -8.96 15.60 -22.37
N GLN A 352 -10.02 15.04 -21.78
CA GLN A 352 -10.26 14.99 -20.34
C GLN A 352 -9.91 13.62 -19.73
N LEU A 353 -9.76 12.59 -20.56
CA LEU A 353 -9.58 11.20 -20.13
C LEU A 353 -8.18 10.92 -19.59
N ALA A 354 -7.18 11.73 -19.96
CA ALA A 354 -5.76 11.50 -19.63
C ALA A 354 -5.32 10.03 -19.88
N PRO A 355 -5.37 9.54 -21.15
CA PRO A 355 -5.11 8.12 -21.45
C PRO A 355 -3.61 7.78 -21.54
N ASP A 356 -2.76 8.37 -20.69
CA ASP A 356 -1.35 8.00 -20.62
C ASP A 356 -1.21 6.52 -20.21
N SER A 357 -0.26 5.83 -20.85
CA SER A 357 -0.02 4.39 -20.63
C SER A 357 -1.30 3.54 -20.72
N THR A 358 -2.27 3.93 -21.55
CA THR A 358 -3.59 3.32 -21.65
C THR A 358 -4.01 3.15 -23.11
N LEU A 359 -4.67 2.04 -23.43
CA LEU A 359 -5.36 1.86 -24.71
C LEU A 359 -6.82 2.33 -24.53
N ALA A 360 -7.20 3.38 -25.26
CA ALA A 360 -8.55 3.92 -25.26
C ALA A 360 -9.26 3.57 -26.58
N LEU A 361 -10.43 2.95 -26.50
CA LEU A 361 -11.23 2.55 -27.65
C LEU A 361 -12.52 3.38 -27.70
N SER A 362 -12.79 4.02 -28.83
CA SER A 362 -14.06 4.72 -29.01
C SER A 362 -15.19 3.73 -29.30
N ARG A 363 -16.32 3.88 -28.61
CA ARG A 363 -17.52 3.04 -28.82
C ARG A 363 -18.43 3.56 -29.92
N ASP A 364 -18.35 4.85 -30.22
CA ASP A 364 -19.25 5.57 -31.12
C ASP A 364 -18.49 6.32 -32.24
N GLY A 365 -17.16 6.21 -32.29
CA GLY A 365 -16.30 6.98 -33.19
C GLY A 365 -16.14 8.45 -32.78
N CYS A 366 -16.71 8.86 -31.64
CA CYS A 366 -16.82 10.26 -31.22
C CYS A 366 -16.43 10.43 -29.73
N ALA A 367 -17.42 10.61 -28.86
CA ALA A 367 -17.21 11.11 -27.49
C ALA A 367 -17.11 10.01 -26.44
N THR A 368 -17.52 8.77 -26.76
CA THR A 368 -17.57 7.68 -25.78
C THR A 368 -16.33 6.82 -25.87
N TRP A 369 -15.52 6.80 -24.80
CA TRP A 369 -14.27 6.05 -24.73
C TRP A 369 -14.32 4.97 -23.66
N ALA A 370 -13.77 3.80 -23.98
CA ALA A 370 -13.56 2.70 -23.06
C ALA A 370 -12.06 2.47 -22.88
N VAL A 371 -11.63 2.30 -21.63
CA VAL A 371 -10.26 1.94 -21.26
C VAL A 371 -10.28 0.60 -20.52
N LYS A 372 -9.09 0.03 -20.27
CA LYS A 372 -8.95 -1.17 -19.46
C LYS A 372 -9.66 -0.97 -18.11
N TRP A 373 -10.44 -1.97 -17.70
CA TRP A 373 -11.06 -2.03 -16.38
C TRP A 373 -10.78 -3.38 -15.72
N LYS A 374 -11.46 -4.46 -16.09
CA LYS A 374 -11.14 -5.81 -15.60
C LYS A 374 -10.05 -6.46 -16.46
N ALA A 375 -9.20 -7.26 -15.83
CA ALA A 375 -8.17 -8.06 -16.50
C ALA A 375 -8.38 -9.55 -16.20
N ALA A 376 -8.13 -10.39 -17.21
CA ALA A 376 -8.08 -11.83 -17.02
C ALA A 376 -6.84 -12.25 -16.21
N SER A 377 -6.77 -13.52 -15.84
CA SER A 377 -5.61 -14.10 -15.17
C SER A 377 -4.31 -13.88 -15.99
N VAL A 378 -3.27 -13.38 -15.32
CA VAL A 378 -1.99 -13.02 -15.97
C VAL A 378 -1.04 -14.21 -15.99
N ARG A 379 -0.21 -14.29 -17.03
CA ARG A 379 0.92 -15.21 -17.13
C ARG A 379 2.19 -14.43 -17.40
N PHE A 380 3.25 -14.77 -16.68
CA PHE A 380 4.59 -14.26 -16.94
C PHE A 380 5.42 -15.32 -17.65
N GLY A 381 6.23 -14.89 -18.62
CA GLY A 381 7.09 -15.77 -19.40
C GLY A 381 8.30 -15.00 -19.94
N THR A 382 9.27 -15.73 -20.46
CA THR A 382 10.45 -15.17 -21.10
C THR A 382 10.48 -15.57 -22.57
N ALA A 383 10.88 -14.64 -23.43
CA ALA A 383 11.04 -14.87 -24.85
C ALA A 383 12.46 -14.48 -25.27
N THR A 384 13.16 -15.38 -25.96
CA THR A 384 14.52 -15.11 -26.47
C THR A 384 14.45 -14.73 -27.93
N VAL A 385 14.83 -13.50 -28.27
CA VAL A 385 14.90 -13.03 -29.66
C VAL A 385 16.32 -13.25 -30.19
N ARG A 386 16.47 -13.98 -31.30
CA ARG A 386 17.75 -14.11 -32.02
C ARG A 386 17.80 -13.07 -33.13
N GLY A 387 18.68 -12.08 -33.02
CA GLY A 387 18.91 -11.09 -34.08
C GLY A 387 19.91 -11.58 -35.13
N THR A 388 19.61 -11.35 -36.41
CA THR A 388 20.55 -11.57 -37.52
C THR A 388 21.39 -10.32 -37.72
N GLY A 389 22.50 -10.20 -37.00
CA GLY A 389 23.62 -9.34 -37.41
C GLY A 389 23.35 -7.83 -37.43
N GLU A 390 22.94 -7.27 -36.30
CA GLU A 390 23.39 -5.98 -35.77
C GLU A 390 23.15 -6.10 -34.27
N ARG A 391 24.19 -5.95 -33.44
CA ARG A 391 23.97 -5.87 -31.99
C ARG A 391 22.97 -4.74 -31.78
N MET A 392 21.84 -5.01 -31.11
CA MET A 392 21.11 -3.96 -30.39
C MET A 392 22.20 -3.16 -29.67
N PRO A 393 22.31 -1.82 -29.86
CA PRO A 393 23.44 -1.06 -29.38
C PRO A 393 23.69 -1.44 -27.93
N ASP A 394 24.87 -2.00 -27.67
CA ASP A 394 25.33 -2.30 -26.33
C ASP A 394 25.24 -0.98 -25.56
N TYR A 395 24.18 -0.80 -24.77
CA TYR A 395 24.20 0.19 -23.71
C TYR A 395 25.21 -0.37 -22.72
N ALA A 396 26.46 0.05 -22.92
CA ALA A 396 27.63 -0.47 -22.26
C ALA A 396 27.39 -0.54 -20.75
N GLY A 397 27.33 -1.76 -20.21
CA GLY A 397 27.41 -1.96 -18.76
C GLY A 397 26.60 -3.09 -18.14
N SER A 398 26.51 -4.28 -18.72
CA SER A 398 26.58 -5.56 -17.98
C SER A 398 26.34 -6.76 -18.89
N ALA A 399 27.26 -7.72 -18.85
CA ALA A 399 27.09 -9.01 -19.49
C ALA A 399 26.05 -9.83 -18.71
N ASP A 400 24.82 -9.88 -19.21
CA ASP A 400 24.02 -11.11 -19.27
C ASP A 400 22.72 -10.85 -20.05
N GLY A 401 22.64 -11.47 -21.23
CA GLY A 401 21.54 -11.31 -22.17
C GLY A 401 20.33 -12.13 -21.77
N SER A 402 19.38 -11.49 -21.08
CA SER A 402 17.98 -11.91 -21.09
C SER A 402 17.09 -10.67 -21.10
N VAL A 403 16.29 -10.52 -22.17
CA VAL A 403 15.30 -9.45 -22.30
C VAL A 403 13.93 -10.12 -22.24
N ALA A 404 13.14 -9.79 -21.23
CA ALA A 404 11.77 -10.25 -21.11
C ALA A 404 10.88 -9.45 -22.07
N GLY A 405 10.47 -10.08 -23.19
CA GLY A 405 9.42 -9.56 -24.06
C GLY A 405 8.06 -10.15 -23.67
N LEU A 406 7.04 -9.30 -23.50
CA LEU A 406 5.64 -9.72 -23.39
C LEU A 406 5.13 -10.15 -24.78
N ALA A 407 4.54 -11.34 -24.88
CA ALA A 407 3.64 -11.68 -25.96
C ALA A 407 2.21 -11.27 -25.55
N CYS A 408 1.51 -10.54 -26.43
CA CYS A 408 0.11 -10.13 -26.26
C CYS A 408 -0.86 -11.30 -26.24
#